data_AF-A0A9N7NLR2-F1
#
_entry.id   AF-A0A9N7NLR2-F1
#
_cell.length_a   1.000
_cell.length_b   1.000
_cell.length_c   1.000
_cell.angle_alpha   90.00
_cell.angle_beta   90.00
_cell.angle_gamma   90.00
#
_symmetry.space_group_name_H-M   'P 1'
#
loop_
_entity.id
_entity.type
_entity.pdbx_description
1 polymer ?
#
loop_
_entity_poly.entity_id
_entity_poly.type
_entity_poly.pdbx_seq_one_letter_code
_entity_poly.pdbx_strand_id
1 'polypeptide(L)'
;MGLLNESLEKFKQQQEKCQKTLTGIAAKASSSKASSSRSVPSGTSNVPNAKSPSPPVKFSNDTERLQHINSIRKAPVGAQIKRVIDLLFETRQAFTPEQINEACYVDANANKSVFDSLRNNPKVSYDGKRFSYKSKHALKDKSQLLVLVRKFPEGIAVIDLKDSYPTVMEDLQALKASGQIWLLSNFDSQEDIAYPNDPRAVIKVDDDLKQLFRGIELPRDMLDIEKDLQKNGMKPATNTAKRRAMAQAHGIPPKPKTKKKKNEISKRTKLTNAHLPELFQHLKPSSS
;
A
#
# COMPACT_ATOMS: atom_id res chain seq x y z
N MET A 1 6.31 2.60 50.69
CA MET A 1 5.92 4.03 50.62
C MET A 1 7.09 5.01 50.82
N GLY A 2 8.23 4.65 51.42
CA GLY A 2 9.35 5.60 51.65
C GLY A 2 10.17 6.01 50.42
N LEU A 3 10.40 5.10 49.46
CA LEU A 3 11.28 5.34 48.31
C LEU A 3 10.76 6.41 47.32
N LEU A 4 9.44 6.55 47.20
CA LEU A 4 8.84 7.55 46.30
C LEU A 4 8.99 8.97 46.87
N ASN A 5 8.84 9.11 48.19
CA ASN A 5 8.95 10.39 48.88
C ASN A 5 10.41 10.89 48.87
N GLU A 6 11.37 9.99 49.07
CA GLU A 6 12.79 10.33 49.00
C GLU A 6 13.21 10.77 47.59
N SER A 7 12.65 10.14 46.55
CA SER A 7 12.88 10.53 45.16
C SER A 7 12.29 11.92 44.85
N LEU A 8 11.10 12.21 45.39
CA LEU A 8 10.43 13.51 45.25
C LEU A 8 11.21 14.64 45.93
N GLU A 9 11.75 14.39 47.13
CA GLU A 9 12.57 15.36 47.85
C GLU A 9 13.90 15.63 47.15
N LYS A 10 14.57 14.59 46.63
CA LYS A 10 15.79 14.75 45.83
C LYS A 10 15.53 15.57 44.57
N PHE A 11 14.41 15.33 43.89
CA PHE A 11 14.01 16.11 42.72
C PHE A 11 13.76 17.58 43.05
N LYS A 12 13.05 17.84 44.16
CA LYS A 12 12.75 19.21 44.61
C LYS A 12 14.03 19.97 45.02
N GLN A 13 14.94 19.31 45.74
CA GLN A 13 16.25 19.89 46.05
C GLN A 13 17.07 20.19 44.79
N GLN A 14 16.97 19.35 43.76
CA GLN A 14 17.68 19.59 42.50
C GLN A 14 17.11 20.79 41.74
N GLN A 15 15.78 20.97 41.72
CA GLN A 15 15.16 22.16 41.16
C GLN A 15 15.60 23.46 41.88
N GLU A 16 15.65 23.46 43.21
CA GLU A 16 16.08 24.62 43.99
C GLU A 16 17.55 24.99 43.74
N LYS A 17 18.43 24.00 43.60
CA LYS A 17 19.85 24.21 43.26
C LYS A 17 20.01 24.84 41.88
N CYS A 18 19.24 24.39 40.89
CA CYS A 18 19.26 24.97 39.55
C CYS A 18 18.77 26.42 39.54
N GLN A 19 17.68 26.73 40.27
CA GLN A 19 17.19 28.10 40.38
C GLN A 19 18.20 29.04 41.07
N LYS A 20 18.82 28.59 42.18
CA LYS A 20 19.85 29.37 42.87
C LYS A 20 21.05 29.69 41.98
N THR A 21 21.45 28.73 41.13
CA THR A 21 22.55 28.92 40.19
C THR A 21 22.21 29.95 39.12
N LEU A 22 20.99 29.92 38.57
CA LEU A 22 20.52 30.89 37.58
C LEU A 22 20.43 32.32 38.16
N THR A 23 19.90 32.46 39.38
CA THR A 23 19.84 33.76 40.07
C THR A 23 21.23 34.31 40.38
N GLY A 24 22.18 33.44 40.76
CA GLY A 24 23.58 33.83 40.98
C GLY A 24 24.30 34.33 39.72
N ILE A 25 24.02 33.71 38.56
CA ILE A 25 24.57 34.15 37.26
C ILE A 25 23.97 35.49 36.85
N ALA A 26 22.66 35.70 37.05
CA ALA A 26 22.00 36.97 36.76
C ALA A 26 22.53 38.13 37.63
N ALA A 27 22.83 37.90 38.91
CA ALA A 27 23.41 38.90 39.81
C ALA A 27 24.89 39.22 39.49
N LYS A 28 25.63 38.28 38.89
CA LYS A 28 27.01 38.50 38.43
C LYS A 28 27.09 39.29 37.12
N ALA A 29 26.08 39.15 36.26
CA ALA A 29 25.97 39.92 35.02
C ALA A 29 25.60 41.39 35.25
N SER A 30 24.97 41.74 36.38
CA SER A 30 24.57 43.12 36.71
C SER A 30 25.65 43.92 37.46
N SER A 31 26.72 43.28 37.94
CA SER A 31 27.78 43.92 38.74
C SER A 31 29.07 44.26 37.98
N SER A 32 29.14 44.00 36.67
CA SER A 32 30.30 44.32 35.82
C SER A 32 29.97 45.38 34.76
N LYS A 33 29.65 46.61 35.22
CA LYS A 33 29.74 47.79 34.34
C LYS A 33 30.00 49.08 35.13
N ALA A 34 31.24 49.28 35.54
CA ALA A 34 31.72 50.59 35.99
C ALA A 34 33.24 50.72 35.74
N SER A 35 33.63 51.37 34.63
CA SER A 35 34.68 52.40 34.63
C SER A 35 34.93 52.97 33.22
N SER A 36 35.23 54.26 33.22
CA SER A 36 35.68 55.14 32.13
C SER A 36 34.60 55.77 31.22
N SER A 37 34.19 56.99 31.57
CA SER A 37 34.01 58.06 30.57
C SER A 37 34.07 59.44 31.21
N ARG A 38 34.95 60.26 30.65
CA ARG A 38 35.18 61.69 30.90
C ARG A 38 34.05 62.52 30.28
N SER A 39 33.67 63.63 30.94
CA SER A 39 32.75 64.70 30.53
C SER A 39 33.16 65.35 29.19
N VAL A 40 32.33 65.99 28.33
CA VAL A 40 31.34 67.10 28.47
C VAL A 40 30.47 67.21 27.16
N PRO A 41 29.55 68.20 26.89
CA PRO A 41 28.09 67.94 26.87
C PRO A 41 27.29 68.33 25.60
N SER A 42 25.97 68.09 25.70
CA SER A 42 24.81 68.84 25.17
C SER A 42 24.42 68.79 23.68
N GLY A 43 23.17 68.38 23.46
CA GLY A 43 22.42 68.50 22.21
C GLY A 43 21.06 67.80 22.30
N THR A 44 20.04 68.54 22.72
CA THR A 44 18.62 68.15 22.86
C THR A 44 17.92 67.82 21.55
N SER A 45 17.12 66.75 21.49
CA SER A 45 15.68 66.80 21.17
C SER A 45 15.07 65.38 21.09
N ASN A 46 13.92 65.24 21.75
CA ASN A 46 13.16 64.02 21.98
C ASN A 46 12.37 63.56 20.75
N VAL A 47 12.40 62.24 20.48
CA VAL A 47 11.32 61.53 19.75
C VAL A 47 11.00 60.26 20.54
N PRO A 48 9.76 60.03 21.01
CA PRO A 48 9.41 58.81 21.73
C PRO A 48 9.19 57.67 20.73
N ASN A 49 10.22 56.83 20.52
CA ASN A 49 10.05 55.57 19.82
C ASN A 49 9.50 54.53 20.79
N ALA A 50 8.17 54.36 20.80
CA ALA A 50 7.49 53.26 21.45
C ALA A 50 7.89 51.93 20.79
N LYS A 51 8.95 51.30 21.29
CA LYS A 51 9.22 49.89 21.02
C LYS A 51 8.10 49.07 21.65
N SER A 52 7.22 48.53 20.81
CA SER A 52 6.32 47.45 21.18
C SER A 52 7.14 46.30 21.78
N PRO A 53 6.81 45.78 22.97
CA PRO A 53 7.46 44.59 23.50
C PRO A 53 7.16 43.43 22.56
N SER A 54 8.22 42.82 22.03
CA SER A 54 8.14 41.55 21.30
C SER A 54 7.35 40.53 22.14
N PRO A 55 6.42 39.78 21.53
CA PRO A 55 5.56 38.87 22.27
C PRO A 55 6.38 37.85 23.07
N PRO A 56 5.96 37.49 24.29
CA PRO A 56 6.68 36.55 25.14
C PRO A 56 6.82 35.21 24.42
N VAL A 57 8.07 34.79 24.19
CA VAL A 57 8.42 33.49 23.60
C VAL A 57 7.88 32.40 24.51
N LYS A 58 6.88 31.65 24.04
CA LYS A 58 6.27 30.53 24.76
C LYS A 58 7.23 29.32 24.68
N PHE A 59 8.24 29.29 25.55
CA PHE A 59 9.31 28.29 25.61
C PHE A 59 8.87 26.81 25.60
N SER A 60 7.64 26.51 26.05
CA SER A 60 7.13 25.13 26.07
C SER A 60 6.93 24.55 24.67
N ASN A 61 6.42 25.35 23.73
CA ASN A 61 6.07 24.86 22.39
C ASN A 61 7.33 24.59 21.53
N ASP A 62 8.39 25.39 21.73
CA ASP A 62 9.65 25.22 21.02
C ASP A 62 10.39 23.96 21.46
N THR A 63 10.31 23.62 22.75
CA THR A 63 10.95 22.40 23.29
C THR A 63 10.29 21.15 22.72
N GLU A 64 8.95 21.10 22.69
CA GLU A 64 8.19 19.97 22.14
C GLU A 64 8.43 19.80 20.64
N ARG A 65 8.43 20.91 19.87
CA ARG A 65 8.75 20.89 18.44
C ARG A 65 10.13 20.33 18.17
N LEU A 66 11.15 20.79 18.91
CA LEU A 66 12.52 20.31 18.75
C LEU A 66 12.66 18.83 19.11
N GLN A 67 11.97 18.37 20.16
CA GLN A 67 11.92 16.95 20.51
C GLN A 67 11.28 16.11 19.39
N HIS A 68 10.19 16.59 18.80
CA HIS A 68 9.53 15.92 17.68
C HIS A 68 10.45 15.82 16.44
N ILE A 69 11.13 16.91 16.08
CA ILE A 69 12.13 16.93 15.00
C ILE A 69 13.24 15.93 15.29
N ASN A 70 13.78 15.93 16.52
CA ASN A 70 14.85 15.03 16.92
C ASN A 70 14.41 13.55 16.83
N SER A 71 13.17 13.27 17.27
CA SER A 71 12.56 11.95 17.17
C SER A 71 12.48 11.46 15.71
N ILE A 72 12.02 12.31 14.79
CA ILE A 72 11.96 11.99 13.35
C ILE A 72 13.35 11.73 12.78
N ARG A 73 14.33 12.60 13.08
CA ARG A 73 15.69 12.48 12.53
C ARG A 73 16.46 11.28 13.05
N LYS A 74 16.15 10.83 14.28
CA LYS A 74 16.70 9.60 14.86
C LYS A 74 15.91 8.35 14.51
N ALA A 75 14.76 8.48 13.86
CA ALA A 75 13.97 7.33 13.43
C ALA A 75 14.75 6.49 12.42
N PRO A 76 14.46 5.18 12.31
CA PRO A 76 15.08 4.32 11.30
C PRO A 76 14.89 4.88 9.90
N VAL A 77 15.87 4.64 9.03
CA VAL A 77 15.90 5.13 7.63
C VAL A 77 14.59 4.81 6.90
N GLY A 78 14.06 3.59 7.05
CA GLY A 78 12.78 3.18 6.45
C GLY A 78 11.59 4.04 6.89
N ALA A 79 11.55 4.48 8.14
CA ALA A 79 10.48 5.35 8.64
C ALA A 79 10.57 6.77 8.07
N GLN A 80 11.79 7.29 7.93
CA GLN A 80 12.03 8.59 7.29
C GLN A 80 11.62 8.54 5.80
N ILE A 81 12.03 7.49 5.08
CA ILE A 81 11.65 7.28 3.67
C ILE A 81 10.13 7.21 3.51
N LYS A 82 9.46 6.41 4.34
CA LYS A 82 7.99 6.30 4.30
C LYS A 82 7.34 7.67 4.47
N ARG A 83 7.78 8.46 5.46
CA ARG A 83 7.23 9.80 5.71
C ARG A 83 7.39 10.74 4.51
N VAL A 84 8.52 10.66 3.80
CA VAL A 84 8.72 11.42 2.56
C VAL A 84 7.80 10.92 1.45
N ILE A 85 7.65 9.60 1.28
CA ILE A 85 6.75 9.03 0.26
C ILE A 85 5.30 9.44 0.52
N ASP A 86 4.85 9.40 1.78
CA ASP A 86 3.50 9.81 2.18
C ASP A 86 3.27 11.29 1.84
N LEU A 87 4.23 12.18 2.13
CA LEU A 87 4.18 13.59 1.74
C LEU A 87 4.05 13.76 0.22
N LEU A 88 4.89 13.08 -0.57
CA LEU A 88 4.86 13.14 -2.04
C LEU A 88 3.55 12.58 -2.60
N PHE A 89 3.01 11.54 -1.95
CA PHE A 89 1.77 10.91 -2.33
C PHE A 89 0.58 11.86 -2.09
N GLU A 90 0.45 12.42 -0.90
CA GLU A 90 -0.67 13.29 -0.53
C GLU A 90 -0.69 14.59 -1.34
N THR A 91 0.47 15.22 -1.48
CA THR A 91 0.58 16.54 -2.15
C THR A 91 0.58 16.44 -3.68
N ARG A 92 0.99 15.30 -4.24
CA ARG A 92 1.21 15.10 -5.69
C ARG A 92 2.18 16.13 -6.31
N GLN A 93 3.05 16.73 -5.49
CA GLN A 93 4.01 17.75 -5.92
C GLN A 93 5.45 17.25 -5.85
N ALA A 94 6.35 17.97 -6.53
CA ALA A 94 7.78 17.68 -6.52
C ALA A 94 8.50 18.60 -5.52
N PHE A 95 9.27 18.02 -4.60
CA PHE A 95 9.94 18.74 -3.51
C PHE A 95 11.46 18.61 -3.60
N THR A 96 12.15 19.69 -3.28
CA THR A 96 13.59 19.68 -3.03
C THR A 96 13.91 19.04 -1.66
N PRO A 97 15.14 18.53 -1.43
CA PRO A 97 15.55 18.03 -0.12
C PRO A 97 15.32 19.03 1.02
N GLU A 98 15.51 20.32 0.75
CA GLU A 98 15.30 21.41 1.72
C GLU A 98 13.81 21.55 2.07
N GLN A 99 12.94 21.57 1.06
CA GLN A 99 11.49 21.64 1.28
C GLN A 99 10.95 20.39 1.98
N ILE A 100 11.53 19.21 1.74
CA ILE A 100 11.20 17.98 2.47
C ILE A 100 11.54 18.12 3.96
N ASN A 101 12.71 18.68 4.29
CA ASN A 101 13.10 18.94 5.67
C ASN A 101 12.18 19.96 6.35
N GLU A 102 11.71 20.98 5.63
CA GLU A 102 10.73 21.94 6.15
C GLU A 102 9.36 21.30 6.39
N ALA A 103 8.88 20.48 5.46
CA ALA A 103 7.54 19.90 5.51
C ALA A 103 7.42 18.72 6.49
N CYS A 104 8.42 17.84 6.55
CA CYS A 104 8.35 16.61 7.33
C CYS A 104 9.54 16.35 8.26
N TYR A 105 10.47 17.30 8.38
CA TYR A 105 11.64 17.27 9.28
C TYR A 105 12.69 16.19 8.98
N VAL A 106 12.60 15.57 7.80
CA VAL A 106 13.57 14.60 7.29
C VAL A 106 14.67 15.35 6.54
N ASP A 107 15.90 15.25 7.03
CA ASP A 107 17.07 15.87 6.40
C ASP A 107 17.76 14.88 5.45
N ALA A 108 17.29 14.87 4.20
CA ALA A 108 17.84 14.00 3.17
C ALA A 108 19.27 14.41 2.75
N ASN A 109 19.65 15.69 2.88
CA ASN A 109 20.98 16.16 2.50
C ASN A 109 22.04 15.71 3.51
N ALA A 110 21.74 15.82 4.80
CA ALA A 110 22.66 15.37 5.86
C ALA A 110 22.74 13.83 5.93
N ASN A 111 21.65 13.14 5.58
CA ASN A 111 21.58 11.69 5.64
C ASN A 111 21.63 11.02 4.25
N LYS A 112 22.85 10.74 3.79
CA LYS A 112 23.11 10.07 2.52
C LYS A 112 22.33 8.75 2.33
N SER A 113 22.14 7.98 3.40
CA SER A 113 21.42 6.70 3.31
C SER A 113 19.94 6.89 2.95
N VAL A 114 19.31 7.94 3.48
CA VAL A 114 17.91 8.30 3.17
C VAL A 114 17.83 8.79 1.73
N PHE A 115 18.75 9.67 1.31
CA PHE A 115 18.80 10.18 -0.06
C PHE A 115 18.95 9.06 -1.10
N ASP A 116 19.94 8.19 -0.92
CA ASP A 116 20.21 7.07 -1.85
C ASP A 116 19.03 6.10 -1.88
N SER A 117 18.42 5.82 -0.73
CA SER A 117 17.24 4.94 -0.65
C SER A 117 16.01 5.55 -1.29
N LEU A 118 15.79 6.86 -1.16
CA LEU A 118 14.70 7.57 -1.84
C LEU A 118 14.91 7.55 -3.37
N ARG A 119 16.13 7.82 -3.83
CA ARG A 119 16.47 7.81 -5.25
C ARG A 119 16.28 6.44 -5.91
N ASN A 120 16.55 5.37 -5.17
CA ASN A 120 16.40 3.99 -5.66
C ASN A 120 15.00 3.40 -5.43
N ASN A 121 14.09 4.13 -4.79
CA ASN A 121 12.77 3.62 -4.46
C ASN A 121 11.84 3.57 -5.70
N PRO A 122 11.11 2.47 -5.95
CA PRO A 122 10.21 2.37 -7.11
C PRO A 122 9.04 3.38 -7.08
N LYS A 123 8.67 3.89 -5.90
CA LYS A 123 7.58 4.86 -5.71
C LYS A 123 8.03 6.32 -5.78
N VAL A 124 9.31 6.58 -6.01
CA VAL A 124 9.89 7.92 -6.04
C VAL A 124 10.65 8.13 -7.34
N SER A 125 10.53 9.31 -7.93
CA SER A 125 11.32 9.75 -9.07
C SER A 125 12.14 10.97 -8.67
N TYR A 126 13.44 10.94 -8.98
CA TYR A 126 14.37 12.04 -8.72
C TYR A 126 14.89 12.60 -10.04
N ASP A 127 14.66 13.90 -10.28
CA ASP A 127 15.05 14.59 -11.52
C ASP A 127 16.45 15.22 -11.47
N GLY A 128 17.21 14.97 -10.40
CA GLY A 128 18.50 15.60 -10.13
C GLY A 128 18.42 16.82 -9.20
N LYS A 129 17.21 17.33 -8.90
CA LYS A 129 16.99 18.44 -7.97
C LYS A 129 15.83 18.19 -7.01
N ARG A 130 14.77 17.55 -7.48
CA ARG A 130 13.50 17.34 -6.78
C ARG A 130 13.09 15.87 -6.79
N PHE A 131 12.42 15.47 -5.71
CA PHE A 131 11.75 14.19 -5.57
C PHE A 131 10.26 14.35 -5.87
N SER A 132 9.69 13.44 -6.63
CA SER A 132 8.27 13.38 -6.97
C SER A 132 7.74 11.96 -6.81
N TYR A 133 6.44 11.82 -6.55
CA TYR A 133 5.81 10.50 -6.45
C TYR A 133 5.74 9.83 -7.83
N LYS A 134 6.04 8.52 -7.87
CA LYS A 134 5.98 7.70 -9.07
C LYS A 134 5.04 6.52 -8.85
N SER A 135 3.89 6.52 -9.53
CA SER A 135 3.02 5.35 -9.60
C SER A 135 3.58 4.30 -10.54
N LYS A 136 3.06 3.07 -10.48
CA LYS A 136 3.59 1.94 -11.27
C LYS A 136 3.52 2.18 -12.77
N HIS A 137 2.43 2.82 -13.23
CA HIS A 137 2.15 3.06 -14.65
C HIS A 137 2.22 4.54 -15.06
N ALA A 138 2.59 5.45 -14.15
CA ALA A 138 2.75 6.89 -14.41
C ALA A 138 1.58 7.54 -15.17
N LEU A 139 0.34 7.13 -14.87
CA LEU A 139 -0.86 7.66 -15.51
C LEU A 139 -1.23 9.03 -14.92
N LYS A 140 -1.65 9.96 -15.79
CA LYS A 140 -2.11 11.29 -15.38
C LYS A 140 -3.62 11.46 -15.43
N ASP A 141 -4.25 10.86 -16.45
CA ASP A 141 -5.65 11.13 -16.80
C ASP A 141 -6.40 9.86 -17.23
N LYS A 142 -7.73 9.93 -17.23
CA LYS A 142 -8.66 8.89 -17.71
C LYS A 142 -8.32 8.35 -19.10
N SER A 143 -7.96 9.22 -20.04
CA SER A 143 -7.65 8.79 -21.42
C SER A 143 -6.41 7.89 -21.46
N GLN A 144 -5.38 8.20 -20.66
CA GLN A 144 -4.18 7.37 -20.57
C GLN A 144 -4.48 6.03 -19.90
N LEU A 145 -5.33 6.04 -18.86
CA LEU A 145 -5.81 4.82 -18.21
C LEU A 145 -6.50 3.88 -19.23
N LEU A 146 -7.42 4.39 -20.05
CA LEU A 146 -8.11 3.58 -21.05
C LEU A 146 -7.14 3.00 -22.09
N VAL A 147 -6.19 3.81 -22.57
CA VAL A 147 -5.15 3.34 -23.50
C VAL A 147 -4.29 2.25 -22.87
N LEU A 148 -3.93 2.40 -21.58
CA LEU A 148 -3.16 1.40 -20.86
C LEU A 148 -3.94 0.09 -20.77
N VAL A 149 -5.19 0.11 -20.29
CA VAL A 149 -6.00 -1.10 -20.14
C VAL A 149 -6.17 -1.85 -21.47
N ARG A 150 -6.32 -1.12 -22.60
CA ARG A 150 -6.38 -1.73 -23.94
C ARG A 150 -5.09 -2.39 -24.40
N LYS A 151 -3.93 -1.97 -23.90
CA LYS A 151 -2.63 -2.58 -24.23
C LYS A 151 -2.39 -3.89 -23.47
N PHE A 152 -3.09 -4.12 -22.36
CA PHE A 152 -2.92 -5.29 -21.50
C PHE A 152 -4.18 -6.16 -21.56
N PRO A 153 -4.30 -7.06 -22.56
CA PRO A 153 -5.48 -7.94 -22.69
C PRO A 153 -5.63 -8.89 -21.48
N GLU A 154 -4.54 -9.23 -20.81
CA GLU A 154 -4.50 -10.04 -19.58
C GLU A 154 -5.09 -9.33 -18.35
N GLY A 155 -5.40 -8.04 -18.46
CA GLY A 155 -5.93 -7.22 -17.37
C GLY A 155 -4.85 -6.59 -16.49
N ILE A 156 -5.26 -5.60 -15.70
CA ILE A 156 -4.39 -4.86 -14.77
C ILE A 156 -5.07 -4.81 -13.40
N ALA A 157 -4.35 -5.16 -12.34
CA ALA A 157 -4.88 -5.11 -10.99
C ALA A 157 -5.16 -3.66 -10.58
N VAL A 158 -6.33 -3.40 -9.98
CA VAL A 158 -6.72 -2.06 -9.54
C VAL A 158 -5.78 -1.52 -8.47
N ILE A 159 -5.15 -2.40 -7.67
CA ILE A 159 -4.14 -2.00 -6.67
C ILE A 159 -2.92 -1.30 -7.28
N ASP A 160 -2.60 -1.61 -8.54
CA ASP A 160 -1.49 -1.00 -9.29
C ASP A 160 -1.89 0.32 -9.97
N LEU A 161 -3.20 0.58 -10.04
CA LEU A 161 -3.78 1.76 -10.68
C LEU A 161 -4.21 2.82 -9.65
N LYS A 162 -4.66 2.40 -8.46
CA LYS A 162 -5.29 3.24 -7.42
C LYS A 162 -4.45 4.44 -6.98
N ASP A 163 -3.14 4.35 -7.12
CA ASP A 163 -2.18 5.39 -6.70
C ASP A 163 -1.73 6.30 -7.84
N SER A 164 -2.27 6.12 -9.04
CA SER A 164 -1.81 6.84 -10.23
C SER A 164 -2.14 8.33 -10.20
N TYR A 165 -3.41 8.65 -9.99
CA TYR A 165 -3.90 10.02 -9.88
C TYR A 165 -5.18 10.04 -9.01
N PRO A 166 -5.58 11.19 -8.43
CA PRO A 166 -6.62 11.24 -7.40
C PRO A 166 -7.99 10.67 -7.81
N THR A 167 -8.45 10.94 -9.04
CA THR A 167 -9.78 10.53 -9.53
C THR A 167 -9.80 9.14 -10.17
N VAL A 168 -8.71 8.37 -10.11
CA VAL A 168 -8.56 7.11 -10.86
C VAL A 168 -9.67 6.09 -10.54
N MET A 169 -10.14 6.04 -9.31
CA MET A 169 -11.21 5.12 -8.90
C MET A 169 -12.55 5.52 -9.51
N GLU A 170 -12.87 6.81 -9.54
CA GLU A 170 -14.07 7.34 -10.17
C GLU A 170 -14.02 7.13 -11.68
N ASP A 171 -12.86 7.36 -12.28
CA ASP A 171 -12.64 7.17 -13.70
C ASP A 171 -12.72 5.68 -14.11
N LEU A 172 -12.21 4.76 -13.30
CA LEU A 172 -12.39 3.32 -13.49
C LEU A 172 -13.88 2.94 -13.47
N GLN A 173 -14.65 3.44 -12.49
CA GLN A 173 -16.09 3.18 -12.44
C GLN A 173 -16.83 3.81 -13.62
N ALA A 174 -16.45 5.02 -14.04
CA ALA A 174 -17.03 5.67 -15.21
C ALA A 174 -16.71 4.90 -16.50
N LEU A 175 -15.49 4.37 -16.65
CA LEU A 175 -15.12 3.52 -17.79
C LEU A 175 -15.91 2.21 -17.79
N LYS A 176 -16.14 1.59 -16.63
CA LYS A 176 -17.02 0.42 -16.48
C LYS A 176 -18.46 0.74 -16.85
N ALA A 177 -19.01 1.85 -16.33
CA ALA A 177 -20.37 2.29 -16.61
C ALA A 177 -20.58 2.60 -18.10
N SER A 178 -19.57 3.17 -18.76
CA SER A 178 -19.57 3.40 -20.21
C SER A 178 -19.37 2.11 -21.04
N GLY A 179 -19.12 0.97 -20.39
CA GLY A 179 -18.87 -0.31 -21.04
C GLY A 179 -17.54 -0.36 -21.80
N GLN A 180 -16.56 0.50 -21.48
CA GLN A 180 -15.26 0.50 -22.14
C GLN A 180 -14.25 -0.48 -21.49
N ILE A 181 -14.46 -0.82 -20.22
CA ILE A 181 -13.66 -1.79 -19.48
C ILE A 181 -14.57 -2.71 -18.67
N TRP A 182 -14.07 -3.89 -18.33
CA TRP A 182 -14.65 -4.77 -17.32
C TRP A 182 -13.86 -4.64 -16.03
N LEU A 183 -14.56 -4.56 -14.90
CA LEU A 183 -13.97 -4.67 -13.57
C LEU A 183 -14.48 -5.97 -12.96
N LEU A 184 -13.57 -6.93 -12.82
CA LEU A 184 -13.85 -8.28 -12.34
C LEU A 184 -13.10 -8.49 -11.02
N SER A 185 -13.84 -8.85 -9.96
CA SER A 185 -13.25 -9.20 -8.68
C SER A 185 -12.75 -10.63 -8.71
N ASN A 186 -11.49 -10.85 -8.35
CA ASN A 186 -11.00 -12.21 -8.15
C ASN A 186 -11.53 -12.76 -6.82
N PHE A 187 -12.16 -13.93 -6.84
CA PHE A 187 -12.80 -14.52 -5.66
C PHE A 187 -11.79 -14.88 -4.56
N ASP A 188 -10.53 -15.15 -4.94
CA ASP A 188 -9.46 -15.55 -4.00
C ASP A 188 -8.77 -14.34 -3.35
N SER A 189 -8.46 -13.29 -4.13
CA SER A 189 -7.71 -12.12 -3.63
C SER A 189 -8.58 -10.93 -3.21
N GLN A 190 -9.88 -10.93 -3.50
CA GLN A 190 -10.78 -9.76 -3.37
C GLN A 190 -10.29 -8.49 -4.09
N GLU A 191 -9.27 -8.62 -4.95
CA GLU A 191 -8.74 -7.53 -5.74
C GLU A 191 -9.49 -7.46 -7.07
N ASP A 192 -9.94 -6.26 -7.42
CA ASP A 192 -10.52 -6.00 -8.73
C ASP A 192 -9.42 -5.94 -9.79
N ILE A 193 -9.70 -6.53 -10.95
CA ILE A 193 -8.84 -6.49 -12.13
C ILE A 193 -9.61 -5.78 -13.25
N ALA A 194 -8.96 -4.79 -13.85
CA ALA A 194 -9.48 -4.03 -14.99
C ALA A 194 -9.06 -4.69 -16.30
N TYR A 195 -10.04 -5.14 -17.09
CA TYR A 195 -9.86 -5.73 -18.40
C TYR A 195 -10.43 -4.81 -19.49
N PRO A 196 -9.84 -4.79 -20.70
CA PRO A 196 -10.42 -4.04 -21.80
C PRO A 196 -11.74 -4.65 -22.27
N ASN A 197 -12.75 -3.83 -22.54
CA ASN A 197 -13.94 -4.27 -23.28
C ASN A 197 -13.78 -3.88 -24.75
N ASP A 198 -13.89 -4.84 -25.66
CA ASP A 198 -13.95 -4.53 -27.09
C ASP A 198 -15.39 -4.06 -27.42
N PRO A 199 -15.58 -2.80 -27.88
CA PRO A 199 -16.90 -2.32 -28.29
C PRO A 199 -17.53 -3.13 -29.43
N ARG A 200 -16.74 -3.89 -30.20
CA ARG A 200 -17.25 -4.80 -31.25
C ARG A 200 -17.94 -6.04 -30.70
N ALA A 201 -17.70 -6.38 -29.44
CA ALA A 201 -18.24 -7.57 -28.78
C ALA A 201 -19.56 -7.32 -28.04
N VAL A 202 -20.14 -6.11 -28.14
CA VAL A 202 -21.38 -5.77 -27.43
C VAL A 202 -22.58 -6.39 -28.15
N ILE A 203 -23.01 -7.57 -27.69
CA ILE A 203 -24.25 -8.21 -28.12
C ILE A 203 -25.28 -8.04 -27.01
N LYS A 204 -26.36 -7.31 -27.29
CA LYS A 204 -27.51 -7.23 -26.38
C LYS A 204 -28.36 -8.48 -26.57
N VAL A 205 -28.58 -9.21 -25.48
CA VAL A 205 -29.39 -10.42 -25.44
C VAL A 205 -30.40 -10.25 -24.32
N ASP A 206 -31.67 -10.51 -24.61
CA ASP A 206 -32.75 -10.43 -23.63
C ASP A 206 -32.58 -11.48 -22.52
N ASP A 207 -33.08 -11.17 -21.33
CA ASP A 207 -32.91 -12.05 -20.17
C ASP A 207 -33.64 -13.39 -20.35
N ASP A 208 -34.78 -13.39 -21.05
CA ASP A 208 -35.51 -14.61 -21.40
C ASP A 208 -34.68 -15.54 -22.30
N LEU A 209 -33.94 -14.97 -23.26
CA LEU A 209 -33.07 -15.74 -24.15
C LEU A 209 -31.84 -16.26 -23.40
N LYS A 210 -31.30 -15.48 -22.45
CA LYS A 210 -30.23 -15.97 -21.55
C LYS A 210 -30.72 -17.13 -20.68
N GLN A 211 -31.94 -17.04 -20.16
CA GLN A 211 -32.52 -18.09 -19.32
C GLN A 211 -32.80 -19.36 -20.12
N LEU A 212 -33.37 -19.21 -21.33
CA LEU A 212 -33.57 -20.32 -22.25
C LEU A 212 -32.24 -21.00 -22.58
N PHE A 213 -31.21 -20.24 -22.94
CA PHE A 213 -29.89 -20.78 -23.26
C PHE A 213 -29.27 -21.55 -22.10
N ARG A 214 -29.38 -21.04 -20.87
CA ARG A 214 -28.89 -21.72 -19.65
C ARG A 214 -29.70 -22.97 -19.29
N GLY A 215 -30.98 -23.01 -19.67
CA GLY A 215 -31.88 -24.13 -19.42
C GLY A 215 -31.74 -25.28 -20.43
N ILE A 216 -31.07 -25.07 -21.57
CA ILE A 216 -30.81 -26.13 -22.54
C ILE A 216 -29.77 -27.09 -21.96
N GLU A 217 -30.21 -28.29 -21.56
CA GLU A 217 -29.32 -29.36 -21.14
C GLU A 217 -28.60 -29.95 -22.35
N LEU A 218 -27.29 -29.76 -22.42
CA LEU A 218 -26.45 -30.40 -23.43
C LEU A 218 -26.15 -31.85 -23.04
N PRO A 219 -26.20 -32.82 -23.99
CA PRO A 219 -25.76 -34.18 -23.74
C PRO A 219 -24.33 -34.22 -23.20
N ARG A 220 -24.10 -35.03 -22.16
CA ARG A 220 -22.76 -35.13 -21.54
C ARG A 220 -21.75 -35.88 -22.41
N ASP A 221 -22.22 -36.79 -23.27
CA ASP A 221 -21.36 -37.52 -24.19
C ASP A 221 -21.29 -36.81 -25.56
N MET A 222 -20.07 -36.55 -26.03
CA MET A 222 -19.80 -36.00 -27.36
C MET A 222 -20.37 -36.87 -28.49
N LEU A 223 -20.49 -38.19 -28.31
CA LEU A 223 -21.13 -39.05 -29.33
C LEU A 223 -22.62 -38.72 -29.51
N ASP A 224 -23.30 -38.40 -28.42
CA ASP A 224 -24.73 -38.08 -28.48
C ASP A 224 -24.93 -36.69 -29.10
N ILE A 225 -24.05 -35.73 -28.80
CA ILE A 225 -24.01 -34.43 -29.48
C ILE A 225 -23.78 -34.60 -30.99
N GLU A 226 -22.84 -35.45 -31.41
CA GLU A 226 -22.57 -35.70 -32.83
C GLU A 226 -23.75 -36.35 -33.55
N LYS A 227 -24.44 -37.31 -32.89
CA LYS A 227 -25.65 -37.93 -33.43
C LYS A 227 -26.79 -36.92 -33.56
N ASP A 228 -27.00 -36.08 -32.56
CA ASP A 228 -28.05 -35.05 -32.59
C ASP A 228 -27.75 -33.98 -33.65
N LEU A 229 -26.49 -33.58 -33.82
CA LEU A 229 -26.09 -32.68 -34.90
C LEU A 229 -26.37 -33.31 -36.28
N GLN A 230 -25.99 -34.57 -36.49
CA GLN A 230 -26.25 -35.29 -37.74
C GLN A 230 -27.74 -35.47 -38.02
N LYS A 231 -28.53 -35.81 -36.98
CA LYS A 231 -29.99 -35.93 -37.07
C LYS A 231 -30.64 -34.61 -37.50
N ASN A 232 -30.09 -33.48 -37.05
CA ASN A 232 -30.54 -32.14 -37.42
C ASN A 232 -29.84 -31.59 -38.68
N GLY A 233 -29.13 -32.41 -39.44
CA GLY A 233 -28.50 -32.02 -40.72
C GLY A 233 -27.25 -31.15 -40.58
N MET A 234 -26.72 -30.94 -39.37
CA MET A 234 -25.48 -30.19 -39.14
C MET A 234 -24.27 -31.13 -39.18
N LYS A 235 -23.20 -30.70 -39.84
CA LYS A 235 -21.93 -31.45 -39.86
C LYS A 235 -21.25 -31.30 -38.50
N PRO A 236 -21.00 -32.39 -37.75
CA PRO A 236 -20.29 -32.26 -36.49
C PRO A 236 -18.86 -31.75 -36.70
N ALA A 237 -18.42 -30.81 -35.87
CA ALA A 237 -17.08 -30.25 -35.91
C ALA A 237 -15.99 -31.27 -35.54
N THR A 238 -16.38 -32.43 -35.03
CA THR A 238 -15.51 -33.48 -34.53
C THR A 238 -16.06 -34.85 -34.93
N ASN A 239 -15.18 -35.84 -35.11
CA ASN A 239 -15.56 -37.24 -35.29
C ASN A 239 -15.03 -38.07 -34.10
N THR A 240 -15.78 -38.05 -33.00
CA THR A 240 -15.44 -38.70 -31.74
C THR A 240 -15.44 -40.22 -31.88
N ALA A 241 -16.31 -40.77 -32.74
CA ALA A 241 -16.34 -42.20 -33.04
C ALA A 241 -15.01 -42.70 -33.65
N LYS A 242 -14.49 -42.03 -34.69
CA LYS A 242 -13.17 -42.35 -35.27
C LYS A 242 -12.05 -42.18 -34.26
N ARG A 243 -12.10 -41.16 -33.42
CA ARG A 243 -11.07 -40.91 -32.39
C ARG A 243 -11.06 -41.98 -31.30
N ARG A 244 -12.24 -42.42 -30.84
CA ARG A 244 -12.38 -43.52 -29.85
C ARG A 244 -11.93 -44.85 -30.45
N ALA A 245 -12.28 -45.12 -31.72
CA ALA A 245 -11.83 -46.31 -32.43
C ALA A 245 -10.30 -46.32 -32.62
N MET A 246 -9.68 -45.19 -33.00
CA MET A 246 -8.22 -45.09 -33.11
C MET A 246 -7.51 -45.19 -31.77
N ALA A 247 -8.06 -44.63 -30.69
CA ALA A 247 -7.49 -44.76 -29.35
C ALA A 247 -7.52 -46.22 -28.84
N GLN A 248 -8.58 -46.96 -29.18
CA GLN A 248 -8.70 -48.39 -28.87
C GLN A 248 -7.79 -49.25 -29.77
N ALA A 249 -7.65 -48.92 -31.05
CA ALA A 249 -6.76 -49.61 -31.99
C ALA A 249 -5.26 -49.36 -31.69
N HIS A 250 -4.90 -48.20 -31.15
CA HIS A 250 -3.53 -47.87 -30.73
C HIS A 250 -3.22 -48.23 -29.27
N GLY A 251 -4.06 -49.04 -28.60
CA GLY A 251 -3.75 -49.60 -27.29
C GLY A 251 -3.63 -48.56 -26.16
N ILE A 252 -4.20 -47.37 -26.33
CA ILE A 252 -4.22 -46.37 -25.25
C ILE A 252 -5.36 -46.78 -24.30
N PRO A 253 -5.07 -47.20 -23.05
CA PRO A 253 -6.10 -47.64 -22.14
C PRO A 253 -7.09 -46.49 -21.89
N PRO A 254 -8.41 -46.78 -21.77
CA PRO A 254 -9.38 -45.75 -21.45
C PRO A 254 -8.95 -45.09 -20.14
N LYS A 255 -8.85 -43.74 -20.13
CA LYS A 255 -8.64 -42.99 -18.89
C LYS A 255 -9.62 -43.52 -17.86
N PRO A 256 -9.16 -44.05 -16.72
CA PRO A 256 -10.07 -44.61 -15.74
C PRO A 256 -11.02 -43.50 -15.33
N LYS A 257 -12.34 -43.78 -15.37
CA LYS A 257 -13.35 -42.98 -14.67
C LYS A 257 -12.75 -42.66 -13.31
N THR A 258 -12.69 -41.38 -12.95
CA THR A 258 -12.23 -40.92 -11.64
C THR A 258 -13.08 -41.60 -10.56
N LYS A 259 -12.67 -42.80 -10.14
CA LYS A 259 -13.14 -43.42 -8.91
C LYS A 259 -12.65 -42.46 -7.83
N LYS A 260 -13.59 -41.96 -7.02
CA LYS A 260 -13.30 -41.22 -5.81
C LYS A 260 -12.11 -41.88 -5.12
N LYS A 261 -11.01 -41.16 -4.92
CA LYS A 261 -9.88 -41.65 -4.13
C LYS A 261 -10.44 -42.03 -2.77
N LYS A 262 -10.56 -43.33 -2.50
CA LYS A 262 -10.70 -43.80 -1.12
C LYS A 262 -9.34 -43.55 -0.48
N ASN A 263 -9.28 -42.53 0.38
CA ASN A 263 -8.13 -42.29 1.24
C ASN A 263 -8.06 -43.42 2.27
N GLU A 264 -7.55 -44.59 1.87
CA GLU A 264 -7.19 -45.64 2.81
C GLU A 264 -5.67 -45.62 2.94
N ILE A 265 -5.21 -45.02 4.03
CA ILE A 265 -3.80 -45.02 4.45
C ILE A 265 -3.44 -46.48 4.72
N SER A 266 -2.68 -47.10 3.82
CA SER A 266 -2.20 -48.48 4.01
C SER A 266 -1.19 -48.54 5.17
N LYS A 267 -1.18 -49.67 5.89
CA LYS A 267 -0.38 -49.97 7.10
C LYS A 267 1.14 -49.75 6.97
N ARG A 268 1.64 -49.48 5.76
CA ARG A 268 3.05 -49.23 5.46
C ARG A 268 3.43 -47.74 5.35
N THR A 269 2.47 -46.84 5.48
CA THR A 269 2.71 -45.39 5.35
C THR A 269 3.20 -44.82 6.69
N LYS A 270 4.42 -44.27 6.72
CA LYS A 270 4.98 -43.64 7.93
C LYS A 270 4.21 -42.35 8.24
N LEU A 271 3.51 -42.34 9.37
CA LEU A 271 2.73 -41.22 9.85
C LEU A 271 3.64 -40.26 10.63
N THR A 272 3.79 -39.02 10.16
CA THR A 272 4.62 -38.01 10.86
C THR A 272 3.88 -37.33 12.02
N ASN A 273 2.56 -37.56 12.14
CA ASN A 273 1.67 -36.92 13.13
C ASN A 273 1.20 -37.91 14.20
N ALA A 274 2.13 -38.63 14.84
CA ALA A 274 1.81 -39.65 15.86
C ALA A 274 1.21 -39.08 17.16
N HIS A 275 1.34 -37.77 17.40
CA HIS A 275 0.91 -37.09 18.63
C HIS A 275 -0.57 -36.61 18.59
N LEU A 276 -1.28 -36.78 17.47
CA LEU A 276 -2.68 -36.39 17.30
C LEU A 276 -3.54 -37.61 16.92
N PRO A 277 -3.90 -38.46 17.91
CA PRO A 277 -4.60 -39.72 17.65
C PRO A 277 -6.05 -39.54 17.16
N GLU A 278 -6.67 -38.38 17.42
CA GLU A 278 -8.04 -38.08 17.01
C GLU A 278 -8.24 -38.12 15.48
N LEU A 279 -7.21 -37.70 14.73
CA LEU A 279 -7.25 -37.67 13.26
C LEU A 279 -7.37 -39.05 12.61
N PHE A 280 -7.15 -40.14 13.36
CA PHE A 280 -7.10 -41.51 12.84
C PHE A 280 -8.18 -42.44 13.41
N GLN A 281 -9.13 -41.92 14.21
CA GLN A 281 -10.19 -42.73 14.83
C GLN A 281 -11.09 -43.45 13.79
N HIS A 282 -11.27 -42.84 12.61
CA HIS A 282 -12.10 -43.33 11.52
C HIS A 282 -11.50 -44.55 10.78
N LEU A 283 -10.25 -44.94 11.11
CA LEU A 283 -9.54 -46.07 10.48
C LEU A 283 -9.61 -47.37 11.30
N LYS A 284 -10.20 -47.34 12.50
CA LYS A 284 -10.39 -48.57 13.30
C LYS A 284 -11.57 -49.36 12.73
N PRO A 285 -11.39 -50.61 12.26
CA PRO A 285 -12.52 -51.44 11.89
C PRO A 285 -13.36 -51.72 13.14
N SER A 286 -14.67 -51.54 13.06
CA SER A 286 -15.60 -51.97 14.10
C SER A 286 -15.46 -53.49 14.24
N SER A 287 -14.89 -53.95 15.34
CA SER A 287 -14.93 -55.36 15.73
C SER A 287 -16.38 -55.74 16.00
N SER A 288 -16.91 -56.67 15.20
CA SER A 288 -17.98 -57.57 15.65
C SER A 288 -17.49 -58.42 16.81
#